data_AF-A0A940BXP2-F1
#
_entry.id   AF-A0A940BXP2-F1
#
_cell.length_a   1.000
_cell.length_b   1.000
_cell.length_c   1.000
_cell.angle_alpha   90.00
_cell.angle_beta   90.00
_cell.angle_gamma   90.00
#
_symmetry.space_group_name_H-M   'P 1'
#
loop_
_entity.id
_entity.type
_entity.pdbx_description
1 polymer ?
#
loop_
_entity_poly.entity_id
_entity_poly.type
_entity_poly.pdbx_seq_one_letter_code
_entity_poly.pdbx_strand_id
1 'polypeptide(L)'
;RNYRRAQTRRVGAFGTWLCHLGMLLIILGFTAGQFLSEEHSVYGIAGSLQPVADTGYWLHIDDFEVRMRDDYTVDQYVAKLTMLDAQGEQISGEASVNHPMEAFGWELYQDSTGWANTIDIYKDSTFQRSDIVCAGEYTYPDDRPELQLYFNKFYPDLVRTEDGQLATETPLPTNPHSLFTIYYKGEIMGMDVTAMDTGIHVNEYTFVMRDPQPYTLIVIKKDLTALLVGIAAGLMLIGIFLSFYWRPVYPAAATEETHHDESASVES
;
A
#
# COMPACT_ATOMS: atom_id res chain seq x y z
N ARG A 1 -36.37 -34.75 28.02
CA ARG A 1 -36.22 -33.26 28.09
C ARG A 1 -34.92 -32.82 28.79
N ASN A 2 -34.48 -33.49 29.86
CA ASN A 2 -33.26 -33.14 30.62
C ASN A 2 -31.94 -33.37 29.88
N TYR A 3 -31.84 -34.41 29.05
CA TYR A 3 -30.62 -34.72 28.26
C TYR A 3 -30.25 -33.60 27.28
N ARG A 4 -31.24 -33.05 26.58
CA ARG A 4 -31.10 -31.92 25.64
C ARG A 4 -30.58 -30.64 26.31
N ARG A 5 -30.95 -30.39 27.58
CA ARG A 5 -30.48 -29.26 28.39
C ARG A 5 -29.05 -29.42 28.91
N ALA A 6 -28.62 -30.66 29.20
CA ALA A 6 -27.24 -30.92 29.62
C ALA A 6 -26.24 -30.82 28.45
N GLN A 7 -26.65 -31.27 27.26
CA GLN A 7 -25.83 -31.23 26.05
C GLN A 7 -25.60 -29.78 25.58
N THR A 8 -26.65 -28.94 25.62
CA THR A 8 -26.56 -27.50 25.30
C THR A 8 -25.64 -26.72 26.25
N ARG A 9 -25.53 -27.12 27.53
CA ARG A 9 -24.58 -26.52 28.49
C ARG A 9 -23.10 -26.80 28.17
N ARG A 10 -22.76 -28.00 27.72
CA ARG A 10 -21.37 -28.37 27.38
C ARG A 10 -20.91 -27.71 26.08
N VAL A 11 -21.81 -27.58 25.10
CA VAL A 11 -21.53 -26.96 23.80
C VAL A 11 -21.28 -25.46 23.94
N GLY A 12 -22.05 -24.75 24.79
CA GLY A 12 -21.80 -23.33 25.06
C GLY A 12 -20.46 -23.05 25.74
N ALA A 13 -20.06 -23.87 26.74
CA ALA A 13 -18.75 -23.74 27.40
C ALA A 13 -17.56 -24.07 26.47
N PHE A 14 -17.77 -24.95 25.49
CA PHE A 14 -16.80 -25.25 24.44
C PHE A 14 -16.61 -24.07 23.48
N GLY A 15 -17.66 -23.29 23.23
CA GLY A 15 -17.60 -22.06 22.44
C GLY A 15 -16.58 -21.05 22.98
N THR A 16 -16.58 -20.82 24.30
CA THR A 16 -15.62 -19.92 24.96
C THR A 16 -14.17 -20.38 24.76
N TRP A 17 -13.91 -21.68 24.90
CA TRP A 17 -12.57 -22.24 24.64
C TRP A 17 -12.13 -22.04 23.19
N LEU A 18 -13.04 -22.23 22.25
CA LEU A 18 -12.77 -22.05 20.82
C LEU A 18 -12.47 -20.59 20.47
N CYS A 19 -13.15 -19.62 21.11
CA CYS A 19 -12.81 -18.20 20.97
C CYS A 19 -11.38 -17.90 21.44
N HIS A 20 -10.96 -18.40 22.60
CA HIS A 20 -9.62 -18.15 23.13
C HIS A 20 -8.54 -18.80 22.26
N LEU A 21 -8.79 -20.01 21.78
CA LEU A 21 -7.89 -20.67 20.84
C LEU A 21 -7.78 -19.89 19.52
N GLY A 22 -8.91 -19.45 18.96
CA GLY A 22 -8.94 -18.61 17.75
C GLY A 22 -8.14 -17.31 17.93
N MET A 23 -8.34 -16.60 19.05
CA MET A 23 -7.59 -15.39 19.39
C MET A 23 -6.08 -15.66 19.49
N LEU A 24 -5.68 -16.73 20.19
CA LEU A 24 -4.27 -17.10 20.31
C LEU A 24 -3.65 -17.42 18.94
N LEU A 25 -4.36 -18.16 18.10
CA LEU A 25 -3.90 -18.50 16.75
C LEU A 25 -3.81 -17.27 15.84
N ILE A 26 -4.72 -16.29 15.97
CA ILE A 26 -4.61 -15.01 15.26
C ILE A 26 -3.34 -14.27 15.69
N ILE A 27 -3.10 -14.13 17.00
CA ILE A 27 -1.91 -13.43 17.53
C ILE A 27 -0.63 -14.12 17.04
N LEU A 28 -0.57 -15.45 17.13
CA LEU A 28 0.58 -16.23 16.64
C LEU A 28 0.73 -16.12 15.12
N GLY A 29 -0.37 -16.15 14.36
CA GLY A 29 -0.37 -16.01 12.91
C GLY A 29 0.18 -14.65 12.48
N PHE A 30 -0.31 -13.55 13.04
CA PHE A 30 0.23 -12.22 12.75
C PHE A 30 1.69 -12.06 13.18
N THR A 31 2.05 -12.61 14.34
CA THR A 31 3.45 -12.57 14.80
C THR A 31 4.36 -13.33 13.85
N ALA A 32 3.94 -14.51 13.39
CA ALA A 32 4.67 -15.29 12.41
C ALA A 32 4.73 -14.58 11.05
N GLY A 33 3.64 -13.93 10.63
CA GLY A 33 3.57 -13.16 9.37
C GLY A 33 4.61 -12.07 9.30
N GLN A 34 4.87 -11.35 10.40
CA GLN A 34 5.95 -10.35 10.45
C GLN A 34 7.34 -10.91 10.13
N PHE A 35 7.58 -12.21 10.35
CA PHE A 35 8.87 -12.86 10.06
C PHE A 35 8.88 -13.63 8.74
N LEU A 36 7.71 -14.01 8.23
CA LEU A 36 7.57 -14.90 7.07
C LEU A 36 7.06 -14.17 5.82
N SER A 37 6.57 -12.94 5.95
CA SER A 37 6.12 -12.14 4.82
C SER A 37 7.30 -11.47 4.14
N GLU A 38 7.28 -11.51 2.81
CA GLU A 38 8.24 -10.82 1.95
C GLU A 38 7.55 -9.65 1.26
N GLU A 39 8.24 -8.50 1.19
CA GLU A 39 7.74 -7.29 0.56
C GLU A 39 8.84 -6.64 -0.29
N HIS A 40 8.50 -6.32 -1.54
CA HIS A 40 9.38 -5.64 -2.48
C HIS A 40 8.63 -4.46 -3.13
N SER A 41 9.38 -3.45 -3.52
CA SER A 41 8.85 -2.24 -4.17
C SER A 41 9.52 -2.07 -5.52
N VAL A 42 8.71 -1.86 -6.56
CA VAL A 42 9.18 -1.64 -7.93
C VAL A 42 8.56 -0.35 -8.45
N TYR A 43 9.41 0.57 -8.88
CA TYR A 43 9.02 1.82 -9.52
C TYR A 43 9.24 1.70 -11.02
N GLY A 44 8.34 2.28 -11.82
CA GLY A 44 8.59 2.41 -13.24
C GLY A 44 7.47 3.09 -14.00
N ILE A 45 7.79 3.41 -15.25
CA ILE A 45 6.88 3.97 -16.25
C ILE A 45 6.25 2.83 -17.07
N ALA A 46 5.20 3.14 -17.82
CA ALA A 46 4.63 2.19 -18.78
C ALA A 46 5.68 1.73 -19.81
N GLY A 47 5.69 0.44 -20.11
CA GLY A 47 6.68 -0.24 -20.95
C GLY A 47 8.00 -0.59 -20.25
N SER A 48 8.16 -0.29 -18.96
CA SER A 48 9.40 -0.63 -18.23
C SER A 48 9.39 -2.07 -17.72
N LEU A 49 10.57 -2.71 -17.77
CA LEU A 49 10.83 -4.03 -17.22
C LEU A 49 11.82 -3.90 -16.07
N GLN A 50 11.42 -4.30 -14.87
CA GLN A 50 12.20 -4.12 -13.64
C GLN A 50 12.37 -5.45 -12.89
N PRO A 51 13.54 -5.73 -12.32
CA PRO A 51 13.73 -6.91 -11.49
C PRO A 51 13.00 -6.76 -10.15
N VAL A 52 12.40 -7.84 -9.67
CA VAL A 52 11.79 -7.90 -8.33
C VAL A 52 12.86 -8.31 -7.32
N ALA A 53 13.73 -7.35 -6.95
CA ALA A 53 14.89 -7.61 -6.09
C ALA A 53 15.69 -8.86 -6.56
N ASP A 54 16.12 -9.72 -5.64
CA ASP A 54 16.89 -10.93 -5.93
C ASP A 54 16.01 -12.20 -6.03
N THR A 55 14.70 -12.03 -6.22
CA THR A 55 13.74 -13.17 -6.23
C THR A 55 13.80 -14.00 -7.51
N GLY A 56 14.48 -13.49 -8.56
CA GLY A 56 14.50 -14.09 -9.89
C GLY A 56 13.27 -13.78 -10.74
N TYR A 57 12.32 -13.01 -10.22
CA TYR A 57 11.17 -12.52 -10.98
C TYR A 57 11.43 -11.13 -11.57
N TRP A 58 10.71 -10.83 -12.64
CA TRP A 58 10.70 -9.52 -13.29
C TRP A 58 9.28 -9.02 -13.40
N LEU A 59 9.09 -7.72 -13.20
CA LEU A 59 7.82 -7.04 -13.38
C LEU A 59 7.91 -6.14 -14.61
N HIS A 60 7.05 -6.41 -15.57
CA HIS A 60 6.79 -5.51 -16.68
C HIS A 60 5.55 -4.67 -16.35
N ILE A 61 5.69 -3.34 -16.41
CA ILE A 61 4.58 -2.40 -16.25
C ILE A 61 4.03 -2.15 -17.65
N ASP A 62 3.00 -2.88 -18.06
CA ASP A 62 2.45 -2.81 -19.42
C ASP A 62 1.82 -1.43 -19.69
N ASP A 63 1.05 -0.94 -18.72
CA ASP A 63 0.30 0.31 -18.82
C ASP A 63 -0.08 0.79 -17.42
N PHE A 64 -0.30 2.09 -17.27
CA PHE A 64 -0.77 2.69 -16.03
C PHE A 64 -1.68 3.87 -16.32
N GLU A 65 -2.88 3.85 -15.74
CA GLU A 65 -3.91 4.86 -15.94
C GLU A 65 -4.45 5.35 -14.58
N VAL A 66 -4.50 6.67 -14.43
CA VAL A 66 -5.28 7.34 -13.38
C VAL A 66 -6.63 7.72 -13.99
N ARG A 67 -7.68 6.97 -13.67
CA ARG A 67 -9.04 7.29 -14.11
C ARG A 67 -9.58 8.44 -13.30
N MET A 68 -10.01 9.49 -13.98
CA MET A 68 -10.54 10.70 -13.35
C MET A 68 -12.02 10.85 -13.66
N ARG A 69 -12.74 11.50 -12.74
CA ARG A 69 -14.10 11.98 -12.95
C ARG A 69 -14.08 13.30 -13.72
N ASP A 70 -15.26 13.80 -14.10
CA ASP A 70 -15.42 15.05 -14.84
C ASP A 70 -14.89 16.28 -14.07
N ASP A 71 -14.81 16.20 -12.73
CA ASP A 71 -14.28 17.25 -11.84
C ASP A 71 -12.79 17.09 -11.51
N TYR A 72 -12.08 16.23 -12.26
CA TYR A 72 -10.66 15.87 -12.06
C TYR A 72 -10.34 15.18 -10.72
N THR A 73 -11.34 14.79 -9.94
CA THR A 73 -11.09 13.90 -8.79
C THR A 73 -10.78 12.48 -9.28
N VAL A 74 -9.92 11.79 -8.55
CA VAL A 74 -9.53 10.43 -8.93
C VAL A 74 -10.68 9.46 -8.65
N ASP A 75 -11.04 8.68 -9.66
CA ASP A 75 -11.99 7.58 -9.56
C ASP A 75 -11.28 6.27 -9.20
N GLN A 76 -10.20 5.94 -9.92
CA GLN A 76 -9.47 4.69 -9.74
C GLN A 76 -8.05 4.79 -10.29
N TYR A 77 -7.12 4.06 -9.67
CA TYR A 77 -5.79 3.80 -10.22
C TYR A 77 -5.75 2.38 -10.77
N VAL A 78 -5.32 2.22 -12.01
CA VAL A 78 -5.24 0.90 -12.67
C VAL A 78 -3.87 0.72 -13.29
N ALA A 79 -3.15 -0.31 -12.86
CA ALA A 79 -1.90 -0.74 -13.45
C ALA A 79 -2.11 -2.08 -14.16
N LYS A 80 -1.74 -2.16 -15.44
CA LYS A 80 -1.66 -3.42 -16.18
C LYS A 80 -0.24 -3.94 -16.05
N LEU A 81 -0.10 -5.16 -15.55
CA LEU A 81 1.17 -5.71 -15.12
C LEU A 81 1.34 -7.11 -15.70
N THR A 82 2.60 -7.44 -16.01
CA THR A 82 3.01 -8.79 -16.39
C THR A 82 4.21 -9.18 -15.54
N MET A 83 4.06 -10.23 -14.74
CA MET A 83 5.14 -10.80 -13.95
C MET A 83 5.75 -11.98 -14.72
N LEU A 84 7.08 -12.02 -14.78
CA LEU A 84 7.85 -13.07 -15.44
C LEU A 84 8.70 -13.80 -14.41
N ASP A 85 8.80 -15.12 -14.54
CA ASP A 85 9.75 -15.93 -13.76
C ASP A 85 11.08 -16.15 -14.50
N ALA A 86 12.03 -16.79 -13.82
CA ALA A 86 13.35 -17.10 -14.39
C ALA A 86 13.30 -18.13 -15.54
N GLN A 87 12.19 -18.84 -15.70
CA GLN A 87 11.96 -19.83 -16.76
C GLN A 87 11.26 -19.21 -17.99
N GLY A 88 10.80 -17.96 -17.87
CA GLY A 88 10.09 -17.22 -18.91
C GLY A 88 8.57 -17.44 -18.91
N GLU A 89 7.99 -18.07 -17.88
CA GLU A 89 6.55 -18.10 -17.67
C GLU A 89 6.05 -16.69 -17.34
N GLN A 90 4.89 -16.33 -17.86
CA GLN A 90 4.31 -14.99 -17.71
C GLN A 90 2.89 -15.08 -17.18
N ILE A 91 2.58 -14.27 -16.18
CA ILE A 91 1.22 -14.05 -15.69
C ILE A 91 0.94 -12.56 -15.83
N SER A 92 -0.11 -12.23 -16.56
CA SER A 92 -0.57 -10.85 -16.78
C SER A 92 -1.90 -10.60 -16.10
N GLY A 93 -2.13 -9.38 -15.66
CA GLY A 93 -3.35 -8.98 -14.97
C GLY A 93 -3.42 -7.47 -14.73
N GLU A 94 -4.45 -7.07 -13.99
CA GLU A 94 -4.64 -5.69 -13.58
C GLU A 94 -4.58 -5.60 -12.05
N ALA A 95 -3.85 -4.62 -11.54
CA ALA A 95 -3.87 -4.22 -10.15
C ALA A 95 -4.56 -2.86 -10.02
N SER A 96 -5.43 -2.71 -9.02
CA SER A 96 -6.09 -1.46 -8.70
C SER A 96 -6.26 -1.28 -7.20
N VAL A 97 -6.73 -0.12 -6.75
CA VAL A 97 -6.89 0.14 -5.31
C VAL A 97 -7.78 -0.93 -4.68
N ASN A 98 -7.27 -1.58 -3.62
CA ASN A 98 -7.90 -2.70 -2.90
C ASN A 98 -8.13 -3.98 -3.71
N HIS A 99 -7.60 -4.07 -4.94
CA HIS A 99 -7.71 -5.25 -5.79
C HIS A 99 -6.32 -5.57 -6.38
N PRO A 100 -5.49 -6.32 -5.64
CA PRO A 100 -4.17 -6.70 -6.13
C PRO A 100 -4.28 -7.67 -7.30
N MET A 101 -3.25 -7.68 -8.15
CA MET A 101 -3.02 -8.75 -9.09
C MET A 101 -2.29 -9.90 -8.39
N GLU A 102 -2.72 -11.14 -8.63
CA GLU A 102 -2.03 -12.33 -8.12
C GLU A 102 -1.16 -12.97 -9.21
N ALA A 103 0.11 -13.23 -8.90
CA ALA A 103 1.03 -13.94 -9.80
C ALA A 103 2.07 -14.74 -9.02
N PHE A 104 2.27 -16.02 -9.35
CA PHE A 104 3.26 -16.89 -8.71
C PHE A 104 3.20 -16.92 -7.16
N GLY A 105 2.00 -16.74 -6.59
CA GLY A 105 1.78 -16.67 -5.14
C GLY A 105 2.17 -15.34 -4.50
N TRP A 106 2.43 -14.30 -5.31
CA TRP A 106 2.60 -12.92 -4.90
C TRP A 106 1.33 -12.11 -5.19
N GLU A 107 1.11 -11.10 -4.36
CA GLU A 107 0.08 -10.08 -4.52
C GLU A 107 0.77 -8.77 -4.91
N LEU A 108 0.41 -8.22 -6.06
CA LEU A 108 0.95 -7.00 -6.63
C LEU A 108 -0.06 -5.88 -6.41
N TYR A 109 0.27 -4.96 -5.52
CA TYR A 109 -0.53 -3.81 -5.17
C TYR A 109 -0.05 -2.58 -5.91
N GLN A 110 -0.98 -1.86 -6.54
CA GLN A 110 -0.73 -0.48 -6.93
C GLN A 110 -0.75 0.36 -5.64
N ASP A 111 0.40 0.95 -5.28
CA ASP A 111 0.56 1.66 -4.01
C ASP A 111 0.52 3.19 -4.21
N SER A 112 1.35 3.71 -5.10
CA SER A 112 1.41 5.15 -5.37
C SER A 112 1.75 5.44 -6.84
N THR A 113 1.61 6.71 -7.20
CA THR A 113 1.94 7.24 -8.52
C THR A 113 2.56 8.62 -8.39
N GLY A 114 3.32 9.02 -9.39
CA GLY A 114 3.85 10.35 -9.50
C GLY A 114 4.25 10.67 -10.93
N TRP A 115 5.07 11.70 -11.08
CA TRP A 115 5.60 12.14 -12.36
C TRP A 115 7.08 11.84 -12.47
N ALA A 116 7.49 11.39 -13.63
CA ALA A 116 8.88 11.25 -14.04
C ALA A 116 9.14 12.19 -15.21
N ASN A 117 10.38 12.65 -15.32
CA ASN A 117 10.85 13.40 -16.48
C ASN A 117 12.07 12.71 -17.07
N THR A 118 12.20 12.84 -18.38
CA THR A 118 13.45 12.56 -19.08
C THR A 118 14.37 13.77 -18.88
N ILE A 119 15.54 13.59 -18.27
CA ILE A 119 16.52 14.65 -18.02
C ILE A 119 17.72 14.44 -18.93
N ASP A 120 17.86 15.31 -19.93
CA ASP A 120 19.03 15.34 -20.79
C ASP A 120 20.16 16.13 -20.14
N ILE A 121 21.36 15.56 -20.15
CA ILE A 121 22.56 16.19 -19.60
C ILE A 121 23.48 16.56 -20.77
N TYR A 122 23.85 17.84 -20.83
CA TYR A 122 24.81 18.39 -21.79
C TYR A 122 26.03 18.91 -21.06
N LYS A 123 27.20 18.82 -21.70
CA LYS A 123 28.45 19.45 -21.28
C LYS A 123 29.01 20.29 -22.42
N ASP A 124 29.23 21.58 -22.20
CA ASP A 124 29.67 22.53 -23.24
C ASP A 124 28.80 22.45 -24.52
N SER A 125 27.48 22.37 -24.34
CA SER A 125 26.46 22.16 -25.40
C SER A 125 26.53 20.81 -26.14
N THR A 126 27.38 19.89 -25.72
CA THR A 126 27.46 18.53 -26.27
C THR A 126 26.62 17.58 -25.42
N PHE A 127 25.66 16.90 -26.04
CA PHE A 127 24.82 15.88 -25.37
C PHE A 127 25.69 14.76 -24.80
N GLN A 128 25.43 14.40 -23.54
CA GLN A 128 26.12 13.31 -22.85
C GLN A 128 25.21 12.09 -22.76
N ARG A 129 24.06 12.24 -22.10
CA ARG A 129 23.09 11.16 -21.88
C ARG A 129 21.72 11.72 -21.49
N SER A 130 20.76 10.80 -21.36
CA SER A 130 19.39 11.06 -20.94
C SER A 130 18.99 10.04 -19.88
N ASP A 131 18.43 10.50 -18.77
CA ASP A 131 17.97 9.66 -17.66
C ASP A 131 16.47 9.89 -17.42
N ILE A 132 15.69 8.83 -17.20
CA ILE A 132 14.33 8.96 -16.68
C ILE A 132 14.44 9.07 -15.16
N VAL A 133 13.99 10.18 -14.61
CA VAL A 133 14.11 10.50 -13.18
C VAL A 133 12.72 10.70 -12.60
N CYS A 134 12.37 9.92 -11.58
CA CYS A 134 11.09 10.07 -10.88
C CYS A 134 11.14 11.23 -9.89
N ALA A 135 9.99 11.86 -9.60
CA ALA A 135 9.91 12.87 -8.56
C ALA A 135 10.37 12.27 -7.21
N GLY A 136 11.33 12.94 -6.58
CA GLY A 136 12.00 12.46 -5.37
C GLY A 136 13.39 11.86 -5.61
N GLU A 137 13.79 11.69 -6.87
CA GLU A 137 15.11 11.17 -7.27
C GLU A 137 16.05 12.28 -7.79
N TYR A 138 17.30 11.90 -8.08
CA TYR A 138 18.29 12.81 -8.64
C TYR A 138 19.08 12.16 -9.79
N THR A 139 19.67 13.02 -10.61
CA THR A 139 20.71 12.63 -11.58
C THR A 139 21.94 13.54 -11.45
N TYR A 140 23.04 13.15 -12.08
CA TYR A 140 24.34 13.82 -12.03
C TYR A 140 25.18 13.50 -13.27
N PRO A 141 26.08 14.39 -13.72
CA PRO A 141 27.02 14.06 -14.80
C PRO A 141 28.05 13.01 -14.35
N ASP A 142 28.42 12.07 -15.25
CA ASP A 142 29.33 10.96 -14.93
C ASP A 142 30.69 11.40 -14.39
N ASP A 143 31.24 12.48 -14.93
CA ASP A 143 32.53 13.03 -14.52
C ASP A 143 32.43 14.02 -13.34
N ARG A 144 31.22 14.26 -12.82
CA ARG A 144 30.92 15.18 -11.70
C ARG A 144 29.78 14.66 -10.80
N PRO A 145 29.95 13.51 -10.13
CA PRO A 145 28.91 12.94 -9.25
C PRO A 145 28.55 13.82 -8.04
N GLU A 146 29.42 14.76 -7.68
CA GLU A 146 29.14 15.74 -6.64
C GLU A 146 28.15 16.84 -7.05
N LEU A 147 27.88 17.01 -8.35
CA LEU A 147 26.87 17.93 -8.89
C LEU A 147 25.59 17.14 -9.19
N GLN A 148 24.56 17.34 -8.37
CA GLN A 148 23.31 16.60 -8.47
C GLN A 148 22.15 17.54 -8.77
N LEU A 149 21.33 17.17 -9.75
CA LEU A 149 20.02 17.75 -9.95
C LEU A 149 19.00 16.81 -9.32
N TYR A 150 18.37 17.28 -8.25
CA TYR A 150 17.28 16.59 -7.58
C TYR A 150 15.94 17.08 -8.13
N PHE A 151 15.10 16.15 -8.58
CA PHE A 151 13.78 16.45 -9.12
C PHE A 151 12.74 16.40 -8.00
N ASN A 152 12.35 17.56 -7.47
CA ASN A 152 11.48 17.62 -6.29
C ASN A 152 10.03 17.29 -6.63
N LYS A 153 9.47 17.94 -7.66
CA LYS A 153 8.04 17.89 -7.95
C LYS A 153 7.73 18.39 -9.36
N PHE A 154 6.71 17.79 -9.97
CA PHE A 154 6.10 18.27 -11.21
C PHE A 154 4.79 19.02 -10.94
N TYR A 155 4.54 20.07 -11.71
CA TYR A 155 3.30 20.82 -11.79
C TYR A 155 2.78 20.72 -13.23
N PRO A 156 1.78 19.88 -13.53
CA PRO A 156 1.25 19.75 -14.89
C PRO A 156 0.62 21.06 -15.40
N ASP A 157 0.00 21.84 -14.51
CA ASP A 157 -0.66 23.10 -14.84
C ASP A 157 -0.32 24.16 -13.79
N LEU A 158 0.89 24.71 -13.88
CA LEU A 158 1.42 25.59 -12.84
C LEU A 158 0.59 26.87 -12.71
N VAL A 159 0.08 27.11 -11.51
CA VAL A 159 -0.54 28.37 -11.09
C VAL A 159 0.04 28.84 -9.76
N ARG A 160 -0.10 30.15 -9.50
CA ARG A 160 0.23 30.74 -8.21
C ARG A 160 -1.06 31.08 -7.49
N THR A 161 -1.24 30.54 -6.29
CA THR A 161 -2.41 30.81 -5.44
C THR A 161 -2.40 32.26 -4.93
N GLU A 162 -3.53 32.73 -4.38
CA GLU A 162 -3.65 34.06 -3.78
C GLU A 162 -2.61 34.30 -2.67
N ASP A 163 -2.27 33.26 -1.90
CA ASP A 163 -1.24 33.28 -0.85
C ASP A 163 0.20 33.22 -1.41
N GLY A 164 0.35 33.24 -2.73
CA GLY A 164 1.64 33.23 -3.42
C GLY A 164 2.31 31.85 -3.52
N GLN A 165 1.64 30.77 -3.10
CA GLN A 165 2.16 29.40 -3.18
C GLN A 165 2.01 28.82 -4.59
N LEU A 166 2.89 27.90 -4.96
CA LEU A 166 2.78 27.19 -6.24
C LEU A 166 1.83 26.00 -6.11
N ALA A 167 0.91 25.87 -7.07
CA ALA A 167 -0.05 24.79 -7.13
C ALA A 167 -0.25 24.34 -8.59
N THR A 168 -0.98 23.23 -8.75
CA THR A 168 -1.47 22.81 -10.07
C THR A 168 -2.98 23.07 -10.13
N GLU A 169 -3.46 23.71 -11.20
CA GLU A 169 -4.89 23.99 -11.38
C GLU A 169 -5.62 22.75 -11.90
N THR A 170 -5.12 22.18 -12.99
CA THR A 170 -5.60 20.90 -13.54
C THR A 170 -4.51 19.83 -13.46
N PRO A 171 -4.86 18.52 -13.55
CA PRO A 171 -3.88 17.45 -13.66
C PRO A 171 -3.34 17.27 -15.08
N LEU A 172 -3.85 18.02 -16.06
CA LEU A 172 -3.45 17.95 -17.45
C LEU A 172 -2.19 18.80 -17.68
N PRO A 173 -1.22 18.36 -18.49
CA PRO A 173 0.05 19.08 -18.70
C PRO A 173 -0.13 20.29 -19.65
N THR A 174 -0.98 21.26 -19.29
CA THR A 174 -1.26 22.47 -20.08
C THR A 174 -0.22 23.56 -19.87
N ASN A 175 0.37 23.64 -18.67
CA ASN A 175 1.43 24.58 -18.32
C ASN A 175 2.53 23.87 -17.50
N PRO A 176 3.22 22.88 -18.09
CA PRO A 176 4.05 21.93 -17.34
C PRO A 176 5.35 22.56 -16.85
N HIS A 177 5.58 22.45 -15.54
CA HIS A 177 6.79 22.95 -14.89
C HIS A 177 7.33 21.95 -13.86
N SER A 178 8.64 21.96 -13.67
CA SER A 178 9.32 21.13 -12.68
C SER A 178 10.04 21.99 -11.65
N LEU A 179 9.82 21.67 -10.39
CA LEU A 179 10.63 22.14 -9.27
C LEU A 179 11.83 21.23 -9.11
N PHE A 180 13.01 21.83 -9.06
CA PHE A 180 14.28 21.12 -8.88
C PHE A 180 15.17 21.83 -7.87
N THR A 181 16.10 21.07 -7.30
CA THR A 181 17.16 21.56 -6.43
C THR A 181 18.50 21.10 -6.98
N ILE A 182 19.45 22.03 -7.12
CA ILE A 182 20.83 21.70 -7.46
C ILE A 182 21.63 21.58 -6.18
N TYR A 183 22.31 20.44 -6.03
CA TYR A 183 23.27 20.19 -4.97
C TYR A 183 24.69 20.16 -5.52
N TYR A 184 25.63 20.72 -4.76
CA TYR A 184 27.06 20.55 -5.01
C TYR A 184 27.75 20.12 -3.73
N LYS A 185 28.40 18.96 -3.75
CA LYS A 185 29.05 18.36 -2.56
C LYS A 185 28.12 18.25 -1.34
N GLY A 186 26.85 17.98 -1.57
CA GLY A 186 25.82 17.84 -0.54
C GLY A 186 25.23 19.16 -0.03
N GLU A 187 25.70 20.32 -0.52
CA GLU A 187 25.13 21.62 -0.18
C GLU A 187 24.16 22.09 -1.25
N ILE A 188 23.07 22.73 -0.83
CA ILE A 188 22.08 23.31 -1.75
C ILE A 188 22.70 24.55 -2.42
N MET A 189 22.84 24.51 -3.73
CA MET A 189 23.28 25.65 -4.53
C MET A 189 22.11 26.55 -4.94
N GLY A 190 20.95 25.95 -5.18
CA GLY A 190 19.75 26.67 -5.57
C GLY A 190 18.57 25.73 -5.74
N MET A 191 17.38 26.32 -5.69
CA MET A 191 16.12 25.65 -5.95
C MET A 191 15.29 26.60 -6.80
N ASP A 192 14.75 26.11 -7.91
CA ASP A 192 13.94 26.92 -8.82
C ASP A 192 12.93 26.05 -9.56
N VAL A 193 12.02 26.71 -10.28
CA VAL A 193 11.02 26.09 -11.13
C VAL A 193 11.34 26.39 -12.58
N THR A 194 11.41 25.36 -13.41
CA THR A 194 11.64 25.50 -14.85
C THR A 194 10.43 25.01 -15.65
N ALA A 195 10.15 25.67 -16.77
CA ALA A 195 9.30 25.10 -17.80
C ALA A 195 10.01 23.89 -18.45
N MET A 196 9.22 23.03 -19.12
CA MET A 196 9.78 21.93 -19.92
C MET A 196 10.64 22.47 -21.06
N ASP A 197 11.60 21.66 -21.50
CA ASP A 197 12.55 21.97 -22.59
C ASP A 197 13.44 23.19 -22.36
N THR A 198 13.43 23.76 -21.15
CA THR A 198 14.27 24.89 -20.78
C THR A 198 15.55 24.41 -20.12
N GLY A 199 16.69 24.97 -20.54
CA GLY A 199 18.01 24.61 -20.04
C GLY A 199 18.31 25.19 -18.66
N ILE A 200 18.62 24.31 -17.70
CA ILE A 200 19.15 24.66 -16.39
C ILE A 200 20.68 24.66 -16.49
N HIS A 201 21.28 25.84 -16.53
CA HIS A 201 22.73 26.00 -16.72
C HIS A 201 23.47 26.03 -15.38
N VAL A 202 24.45 25.13 -15.21
CA VAL A 202 25.34 25.07 -14.05
C VAL A 202 26.78 24.87 -14.52
N ASN A 203 27.54 25.97 -14.55
CA ASN A 203 28.90 26.01 -15.12
C ASN A 203 28.94 25.47 -16.57
N GLU A 204 29.73 24.44 -16.83
CA GLU A 204 29.82 23.76 -18.13
C GLU A 204 28.66 22.81 -18.43
N TYR A 205 27.80 22.51 -17.44
CA TYR A 205 26.68 21.57 -17.59
C TYR A 205 25.36 22.28 -17.87
N THR A 206 24.51 21.62 -18.65
CA THR A 206 23.12 22.02 -18.86
C THR A 206 22.23 20.81 -18.69
N PHE A 207 21.22 20.93 -17.83
CA PHE A 207 20.16 19.92 -17.68
C PHE A 207 18.91 20.41 -18.39
N VAL A 208 18.24 19.53 -19.15
CA VAL A 208 16.98 19.85 -19.80
C VAL A 208 15.96 18.80 -19.42
N MET A 209 14.85 19.22 -18.78
CA MET A 209 13.75 18.32 -18.45
C MET A 209 12.76 18.24 -19.60
N ARG A 210 12.42 17.02 -20.00
CA ARG A 210 11.58 16.68 -21.15
C ARG A 210 10.61 15.56 -20.81
N ASP A 211 9.64 15.37 -21.70
CA ASP A 211 8.75 14.21 -21.75
C ASP A 211 8.18 13.82 -20.37
N PRO A 212 7.40 14.72 -19.72
CA PRO A 212 6.77 14.41 -18.46
C PRO A 212 5.80 13.24 -18.64
N GLN A 213 5.99 12.19 -17.84
CA GLN A 213 5.22 10.96 -17.92
C GLN A 213 4.87 10.43 -16.53
N PRO A 214 3.70 9.81 -16.37
CA PRO A 214 3.33 9.20 -15.10
C PRO A 214 4.19 7.96 -14.84
N TYR A 215 4.56 7.75 -13.59
CA TYR A 215 5.11 6.49 -13.10
C TYR A 215 4.19 5.87 -12.04
N THR A 216 4.34 4.58 -11.80
CA THR A 216 3.65 3.86 -10.72
C THR A 216 4.67 3.18 -9.81
N LEU A 217 4.31 3.08 -8.53
CA LEU A 217 4.95 2.20 -7.56
C LEU A 217 4.07 0.98 -7.34
N ILE A 218 4.65 -0.19 -7.59
CA ILE A 218 4.03 -1.48 -7.31
C ILE A 218 4.70 -2.09 -6.08
N VAL A 219 3.89 -2.43 -5.09
CA VAL A 219 4.33 -3.16 -3.91
C VAL A 219 3.94 -4.63 -4.08
N ILE A 220 4.93 -5.50 -4.04
CA ILE A 220 4.80 -6.93 -4.30
C ILE A 220 4.95 -7.63 -2.96
N LYS A 221 3.91 -8.33 -2.51
CA LYS A 221 3.85 -8.96 -1.19
C LYS A 221 3.58 -10.45 -1.30
N LYS A 222 4.13 -11.22 -0.37
CA LYS A 222 3.80 -12.63 -0.18
C LYS A 222 3.54 -12.90 1.28
N ASP A 223 2.28 -13.19 1.62
CA ASP A 223 1.88 -13.54 2.98
C ASP A 223 1.48 -15.01 3.06
N LEU A 224 2.39 -15.83 3.61
CA LEU A 224 2.16 -17.25 3.84
C LEU A 224 1.24 -17.53 5.04
N THR A 225 0.99 -16.53 5.88
CA THR A 225 0.24 -16.65 7.14
C THR A 225 -1.21 -16.18 7.03
N ALA A 226 -1.57 -15.47 5.96
CA ALA A 226 -2.94 -15.01 5.69
C ALA A 226 -3.97 -16.13 5.81
N LEU A 227 -3.70 -17.30 5.22
CA LEU A 227 -4.59 -18.47 5.30
C LEU A 227 -4.74 -18.99 6.75
N LEU A 228 -3.64 -19.06 7.50
CA LEU A 228 -3.65 -19.50 8.90
C LEU A 228 -4.49 -18.53 9.76
N VAL A 229 -4.30 -17.23 9.58
CA VAL A 229 -5.08 -16.19 10.27
C VAL A 229 -6.55 -16.28 9.89
N GLY A 230 -6.87 -16.51 8.62
CA GLY A 230 -8.24 -16.73 8.14
C GLY A 230 -8.92 -17.93 8.80
N ILE A 231 -8.22 -19.07 8.91
CA ILE A 231 -8.73 -20.25 9.62
C ILE A 231 -8.96 -19.93 11.11
N ALA A 232 -8.02 -19.24 11.75
CA ALA A 232 -8.13 -18.84 13.15
C ALA A 232 -9.32 -17.89 13.40
N ALA A 233 -9.55 -16.93 12.50
CA ALA A 233 -10.71 -16.05 12.50
C ALA A 233 -12.02 -16.85 12.34
N GLY A 234 -12.04 -17.82 11.42
CA GLY A 234 -13.17 -18.74 11.25
C GLY A 234 -13.49 -19.53 12.53
N LEU A 235 -12.47 -20.10 13.18
CA LEU A 235 -12.63 -20.79 14.46
C LEU A 235 -13.20 -19.87 15.55
N MET A 236 -12.71 -18.63 15.62
CA MET A 236 -13.21 -17.64 16.57
C MET A 236 -14.69 -17.31 16.32
N LEU A 237 -15.10 -17.09 15.07
CA LEU A 237 -16.50 -16.85 14.70
C LEU A 237 -17.41 -18.02 15.08
N ILE A 238 -16.97 -19.26 14.86
CA ILE A 238 -17.69 -20.46 15.28
C ILE A 238 -17.82 -20.48 16.81
N GLY A 239 -16.74 -20.17 17.54
CA GLY A 239 -16.75 -20.09 19.00
C GLY A 239 -17.75 -19.07 19.54
N ILE A 240 -17.80 -17.89 18.92
CA ILE A 240 -18.75 -16.81 19.24
C ILE A 240 -20.18 -17.31 19.02
N PHE A 241 -20.46 -17.92 17.87
CA PHE A 241 -21.77 -18.48 17.54
C PHE A 241 -22.22 -19.52 18.57
N LEU A 242 -21.36 -20.47 18.93
CA LEU A 242 -21.66 -21.49 19.94
C LEU A 242 -21.91 -20.88 21.33
N SER A 243 -21.16 -19.85 21.71
CA SER A 243 -21.26 -19.22 23.03
C SER A 243 -22.58 -18.44 23.19
N PHE A 244 -23.04 -17.73 22.16
CA PHE A 244 -24.24 -16.90 22.23
C PHE A 244 -25.53 -17.66 21.93
N TYR A 245 -25.54 -18.53 20.92
CA TYR A 245 -26.76 -19.22 20.48
C TYR A 245 -27.01 -20.53 21.23
N TRP A 246 -25.96 -21.15 21.79
CA TRP A 246 -26.05 -22.32 22.66
C TRP A 246 -25.78 -21.95 24.12
N ARG A 247 -26.62 -21.06 24.69
CA ARG A 247 -26.49 -20.58 26.08
C ARG A 247 -26.34 -21.72 27.10
N PRO A 248 -25.30 -21.71 27.94
CA PRO A 248 -25.32 -22.45 29.19
C PRO A 248 -26.31 -21.76 30.14
N VAL A 249 -27.45 -22.40 30.39
CA VAL A 249 -28.41 -21.92 31.40
C VAL A 249 -27.76 -22.06 32.78
N TYR A 250 -27.33 -20.95 33.40
CA TYR A 250 -27.00 -20.93 34.83
C TYR A 250 -28.30 -21.01 35.62
N PRO A 251 -28.43 -21.94 36.60
CA PRO A 251 -29.59 -21.89 37.49
C PRO A 251 -29.50 -20.60 38.31
N ALA A 252 -30.58 -19.82 38.29
CA ALA A 252 -30.73 -18.69 39.19
C ALA A 252 -30.48 -19.18 40.62
N ALA A 253 -29.62 -18.47 41.35
CA ALA A 253 -29.41 -18.71 42.77
C ALA A 253 -30.77 -18.70 43.46
N ALA A 254 -31.06 -19.76 44.22
CA ALA A 254 -32.29 -19.89 44.98
C ALA A 254 -32.37 -18.77 46.02
N THR A 255 -33.24 -17.79 45.81
CA THR A 255 -33.78 -16.96 46.87
C THR A 255 -34.83 -17.78 47.63
N GLU A 256 -34.40 -18.48 48.67
CA GLU A 256 -35.30 -18.89 49.76
C GLU A 256 -35.36 -17.74 50.78
N GLU A 257 -36.33 -16.84 50.61
CA GLU A 257 -36.85 -16.07 51.73
C GLU A 257 -37.78 -16.99 52.53
N THR A 258 -37.30 -17.48 53.67
CA THR A 258 -38.14 -18.18 54.65
C THR A 258 -39.06 -17.18 55.33
N HIS A 259 -40.33 -17.21 54.96
CA HIS A 259 -41.45 -16.58 55.66
C HIS A 259 -41.57 -17.20 57.06
N HIS A 260 -41.33 -16.42 58.11
CA HIS A 260 -41.69 -16.79 59.48
C HIS A 260 -43.22 -16.75 59.59
N ASP A 261 -43.85 -17.91 59.79
CA ASP A 261 -45.28 -18.02 60.07
C ASP A 261 -45.49 -18.10 61.59
N GLU A 262 -46.33 -17.19 62.07
CA GLU A 262 -46.71 -16.96 63.45
C GLU A 262 -48.08 -17.60 63.66
N SER A 263 -48.17 -18.69 64.42
CA SER A 263 -49.45 -19.11 65.00
C SER A 263 -49.23 -19.92 66.27
N ALA A 264 -49.23 -19.23 67.40
CA ALA A 264 -49.48 -19.80 68.72
C ALA A 264 -50.98 -19.68 69.05
N SER A 265 -51.65 -20.80 69.32
CA SER A 265 -52.79 -20.90 70.25
C SER A 265 -53.00 -22.39 70.59
N VAL A 266 -52.64 -22.84 71.80
CA VAL A 266 -53.46 -22.96 73.04
C VAL A 266 -54.33 -24.22 73.05
N GLU A 267 -54.07 -25.08 74.05
CA GLU A 267 -55.00 -25.91 74.87
C GLU A 267 -54.10 -26.96 75.58
N SER A 268 -54.25 -27.35 76.85
CA SER A 268 -55.06 -26.97 78.02
C SER A 268 -54.41 -27.67 79.22
#